data_AF-A0A7S2ZDU1-F1
#
_entry.id   AF-A0A7S2ZDU1-F1
#
_cell.length_a   1.000
_cell.length_b   1.000
_cell.length_c   1.000
_cell.angle_alpha   90.00
_cell.angle_beta   90.00
_cell.angle_gamma   90.00
#
_symmetry.space_group_name_H-M   'P 1'
#
loop_
_entity.id
_entity.type
_entity.pdbx_description
1 polymer ?
#
loop_
_entity_poly.entity_id
_entity_poly.type
_entity_poly.pdbx_seq_one_letter_code
_entity_poly.pdbx_strand_id
1 'polypeptide(L)'
;MDSEWTENSSLLHRPLRWGESVWIPEQNWRLSAAEGLLCIGFGSLALFLPGITLAIATYLFAITAISLGIGEVVDSIRGSLDGDESSSEVVLEPWRRWLLFLLGLLHLFIGIGSLMWPGVTANFILNVVAAWAVLIGCTEVLIGCNARDSIGWGNIINGFVMVILGAFLYAVSPAEGILALIWAFGVLGLIGGFFLLLSAVWTRRRELQELNSSSQSIQSEESEGIDRLSQRDQSAVRNIDV
;
A
#
# COMPACT_ATOMS: atom_id res chain seq x y z
N MET A 1 33.62 45.64 6.93
CA MET A 1 34.59 44.60 7.28
C MET A 1 34.17 43.88 8.56
N ASP A 2 33.23 42.93 8.62
CA ASP A 2 32.07 42.51 7.83
C ASP A 2 31.24 41.68 8.82
N SER A 3 30.00 42.10 9.06
CA SER A 3 29.04 41.51 10.00
C SER A 3 28.16 40.42 9.36
N GLU A 4 28.72 39.65 8.41
CA GLU A 4 28.00 38.69 7.56
C GLU A 4 28.16 37.23 8.02
N TRP A 5 27.91 36.93 9.30
CA TRP A 5 27.96 35.53 9.79
C TRP A 5 26.73 35.11 10.60
N THR A 6 25.62 35.86 10.57
CA THR A 6 24.40 35.54 11.35
C THR A 6 23.16 35.23 10.52
N GLU A 7 23.30 34.86 9.25
CA GLU A 7 22.17 34.38 8.46
C GLU A 7 22.53 33.09 7.75
N ASN A 8 21.66 32.09 7.91
CA ASN A 8 21.59 30.83 7.16
C ASN A 8 21.99 29.53 7.89
N SER A 9 21.54 29.36 9.14
CA SER A 9 21.42 28.03 9.77
C SER A 9 20.03 27.40 9.60
N SER A 10 19.09 28.07 8.91
CA SER A 10 17.72 27.60 8.65
C SER A 10 17.58 26.61 7.49
N LEU A 11 18.67 26.27 6.79
CA LEU A 11 18.66 25.28 5.69
C LEU A 11 19.26 23.92 6.08
N LEU A 12 19.58 23.70 7.36
CA LEU A 12 20.14 22.44 7.84
C LEU A 12 19.03 21.41 8.08
N HIS A 13 18.84 20.58 7.04
CA HIS A 13 18.48 19.16 7.13
C HIS A 13 17.30 18.83 8.05
N ARG A 14 16.08 18.90 7.51
CA ARG A 14 15.01 18.06 8.05
C ARG A 14 15.50 16.61 7.94
N PRO A 15 15.68 15.88 9.05
CA PRO A 15 16.12 14.50 8.97
C PRO A 15 15.06 13.75 8.17
N LEU A 16 15.47 13.14 7.06
CA LEU A 16 14.69 12.13 6.36
C LEU A 16 14.28 11.10 7.40
N ARG A 17 13.02 11.17 7.84
CA ARG A 17 12.46 10.33 8.87
C ARG A 17 12.19 8.98 8.19
N TRP A 18 13.18 8.09 8.24
CA TRP A 18 13.10 6.72 7.73
C TRP A 18 11.89 6.02 8.36
N GLY A 19 10.78 5.99 7.62
CA GLY A 19 9.45 5.59 8.09
C GLY A 19 8.28 6.28 7.35
N GLU A 20 8.52 7.40 6.66
CA GLU A 20 7.46 8.14 5.93
C GLU A 20 7.28 7.74 4.45
N SER A 21 8.11 6.84 3.91
CA SER A 21 7.85 6.23 2.59
C SER A 21 7.19 4.84 2.69
N VAL A 22 6.67 4.47 3.87
CA VAL A 22 5.58 3.50 3.91
C VAL A 22 4.47 4.12 3.07
N TRP A 23 4.17 3.52 1.92
CA TRP A 23 3.13 3.90 0.97
C TRP A 23 1.93 4.55 1.68
N ILE A 24 1.96 5.87 1.87
CA ILE A 24 0.77 6.67 2.04
C ILE A 24 0.47 7.05 0.60
N PRO A 25 -0.28 6.22 -0.17
CA PRO A 25 -0.80 6.72 -1.42
C PRO A 25 -1.45 8.06 -1.08
N GLU A 26 -1.05 9.11 -1.79
CA GLU A 26 -1.63 10.44 -1.63
C GLU A 26 -3.12 10.27 -1.39
N GLN A 27 -3.60 10.81 -0.27
CA GLN A 27 -4.83 10.42 0.42
C GLN A 27 -6.07 10.72 -0.42
N ASN A 28 -6.23 9.99 -1.53
CA ASN A 28 -7.24 10.21 -2.53
C ASN A 28 -8.40 9.28 -2.20
N TRP A 29 -9.47 9.85 -1.66
CA TRP A 29 -10.67 9.09 -1.28
C TRP A 29 -11.19 8.20 -2.42
N ARG A 30 -10.92 8.57 -3.68
CA ARG A 30 -11.28 7.77 -4.86
C ARG A 30 -10.53 6.46 -4.94
N LEU A 31 -9.23 6.46 -4.64
CA LEU A 31 -8.41 5.24 -4.65
C LEU A 31 -8.86 4.31 -3.54
N SER A 32 -9.01 4.81 -2.31
CA SER A 32 -9.50 4.01 -1.18
C SER A 32 -10.92 3.48 -1.41
N ALA A 33 -11.81 4.26 -2.04
CA ALA A 33 -13.15 3.80 -2.37
C ALA A 33 -13.14 2.70 -3.45
N ALA A 34 -12.32 2.88 -4.50
CA ALA A 34 -12.18 1.89 -5.56
C ALA A 34 -11.59 0.58 -5.03
N GLU A 35 -10.51 0.68 -4.24
CA GLU A 35 -9.89 -0.46 -3.59
C GLU A 35 -10.86 -1.17 -2.65
N GLY A 36 -11.59 -0.42 -1.81
CA GLY A 36 -12.61 -0.99 -0.94
C GLY A 36 -13.71 -1.74 -1.69
N LEU A 37 -14.19 -1.18 -2.81
CA LEU A 37 -15.19 -1.84 -3.65
C LEU A 37 -14.63 -3.11 -4.33
N LEU A 38 -13.39 -3.06 -4.81
CA LEU A 38 -12.71 -4.22 -5.39
C LEU A 38 -12.51 -5.33 -4.35
N CYS A 39 -12.09 -5.00 -3.14
CA CYS A 39 -11.95 -5.94 -2.03
C CYS A 39 -13.28 -6.60 -1.65
N ILE A 40 -14.38 -5.83 -1.62
CA ILE A 40 -15.72 -6.39 -1.33
C ILE A 40 -16.18 -7.31 -2.46
N GLY A 41 -15.95 -6.91 -3.72
CA GLY A 41 -16.28 -7.73 -4.89
C GLY A 41 -15.51 -9.04 -4.90
N PHE A 42 -14.19 -8.97 -4.68
CA PHE A 42 -13.32 -10.14 -4.52
C PHE A 42 -13.76 -11.00 -3.35
N GLY A 43 -14.03 -10.40 -2.19
CA GLY A 43 -14.46 -11.11 -0.99
C GLY A 43 -15.77 -11.86 -1.20
N SER A 44 -16.71 -11.23 -1.89
CA SER A 44 -17.99 -11.84 -2.27
C SER A 44 -17.78 -12.99 -3.26
N LEU A 45 -16.94 -12.81 -4.29
CA LEU A 45 -16.61 -13.85 -5.25
C LEU A 45 -15.96 -15.06 -4.59
N ALA A 46 -15.06 -14.82 -3.63
CA ALA A 46 -14.38 -15.86 -2.87
C ALA A 46 -15.35 -16.73 -2.05
N LEU A 47 -16.35 -16.11 -1.42
CA LEU A 47 -17.31 -16.83 -0.58
C LEU A 47 -18.34 -17.63 -1.40
N PHE A 48 -18.88 -17.03 -2.47
CA PHE A 48 -19.94 -17.67 -3.25
C PHE A 48 -19.40 -18.57 -4.37
N LEU A 49 -18.24 -18.24 -4.93
CA LEU A 49 -17.64 -18.89 -6.10
C LEU A 49 -16.16 -19.18 -5.84
N PRO A 50 -15.84 -20.04 -4.85
CA PRO A 50 -14.45 -20.28 -4.46
C PRO A 50 -13.62 -20.89 -5.60
N GLY A 51 -14.20 -21.80 -6.39
CA GLY A 51 -13.49 -22.40 -7.53
C GLY A 51 -13.12 -21.40 -8.63
N ILE A 52 -14.00 -20.44 -8.92
CA ILE A 52 -13.74 -19.38 -9.91
C ILE A 52 -12.70 -18.40 -9.38
N THR A 53 -12.83 -18.00 -8.12
CA THR A 53 -11.88 -17.10 -7.46
C THR A 53 -10.48 -17.70 -7.44
N LEU A 54 -10.37 -19.00 -7.15
CA LEU A 54 -9.11 -19.71 -7.21
C LEU A 54 -8.53 -19.70 -8.62
N ALA A 55 -9.34 -20.02 -9.64
CA ALA A 55 -8.88 -20.00 -11.03
C ALA A 55 -8.36 -18.62 -11.42
N ILE A 56 -9.10 -17.55 -11.11
CA ILE A 56 -8.69 -16.17 -11.37
C ILE A 56 -7.37 -15.87 -10.64
N ALA A 57 -7.27 -16.19 -9.35
CA ALA A 57 -6.05 -15.96 -8.56
C ALA A 57 -4.84 -16.70 -9.14
N THR A 58 -5.01 -17.96 -9.57
CA THR A 58 -3.96 -18.75 -10.21
C THR A 58 -3.54 -18.16 -11.56
N TYR A 59 -4.48 -17.71 -12.39
CA TYR A 59 -4.15 -17.06 -13.67
C TYR A 59 -3.46 -15.72 -13.46
N LEU A 60 -3.92 -14.91 -12.50
CA LEU A 60 -3.26 -13.65 -12.16
C LEU A 60 -1.84 -13.89 -11.65
N PHE A 61 -1.65 -14.85 -10.74
CA PHE A 61 -0.32 -15.25 -10.26
C PHE A 61 0.59 -15.68 -11.41
N ALA A 62 0.07 -16.46 -12.37
CA ALA A 62 0.85 -16.89 -13.52
C ALA A 62 1.29 -15.71 -14.40
N ILE A 63 0.36 -14.79 -14.69
CA ILE A 63 0.63 -13.60 -15.51
C ILE A 63 1.63 -12.68 -14.81
N THR A 64 1.49 -12.45 -13.51
CA THR A 64 2.42 -11.61 -12.75
C THR A 64 3.79 -12.27 -12.64
N ALA A 65 3.87 -13.57 -12.40
CA ALA A 65 5.14 -14.31 -12.37
C ALA A 65 5.87 -14.24 -13.72
N ILE A 66 5.15 -14.37 -14.84
CA ILE A 66 5.73 -14.20 -16.18
C ILE A 66 6.21 -12.75 -16.37
N SER A 67 5.41 -11.76 -15.96
CA SER A 67 5.75 -10.34 -16.12
C SER A 67 7.00 -9.97 -15.32
N LEU A 68 7.11 -10.46 -14.08
CA LEU A 68 8.28 -10.31 -13.22
C LEU A 68 9.50 -11.03 -13.83
N GLY A 69 9.33 -12.27 -14.28
CA GLY A 69 10.41 -13.03 -14.90
C GLY A 69 10.97 -12.36 -16.16
N ILE A 70 10.09 -11.78 -16.99
CA ILE A 70 10.51 -10.99 -18.16
C ILE A 70 11.27 -9.73 -17.69
N GLY A 71 10.74 -9.00 -16.70
CA GLY A 71 11.41 -7.81 -16.14
C GLY A 71 12.81 -8.12 -15.64
N GLU A 72 12.97 -9.16 -14.83
CA GLU A 72 14.25 -9.57 -14.25
C GLU A 72 15.27 -10.05 -15.30
N VAL A 73 14.82 -10.78 -16.32
CA VAL A 73 15.68 -11.16 -17.46
C VAL A 73 16.12 -9.92 -18.23
N VAL A 74 15.20 -8.99 -18.51
CA VAL A 74 15.49 -7.74 -19.21
C VAL A 74 16.45 -6.87 -18.40
N ASP A 75 16.24 -6.72 -17.10
CA ASP A 75 17.09 -5.93 -16.21
C ASP A 75 18.49 -6.54 -16.05
N SER A 76 18.58 -7.89 -16.03
CA SER A 76 19.86 -8.59 -16.05
C SER A 76 20.68 -8.29 -17.30
N ILE A 77 20.02 -8.15 -18.47
CA ILE A 77 20.66 -7.81 -19.75
C ILE A 77 20.94 -6.31 -19.86
N ARG A 78 19.99 -5.44 -19.47
CA ARG A 78 20.09 -3.97 -19.59
C ARG A 78 21.03 -3.33 -18.58
N GLY A 79 21.24 -3.95 -17.41
CA GLY A 79 22.36 -3.60 -16.52
C GLY A 79 23.75 -3.74 -17.16
N SER A 80 23.84 -4.21 -18.42
CA SER A 80 25.04 -4.20 -19.25
C SER A 80 25.22 -2.93 -20.11
N LEU A 81 24.21 -2.08 -20.30
CA LEU A 81 24.24 -1.04 -21.36
C LEU A 81 24.19 0.40 -20.84
N ASP A 82 23.51 0.66 -19.73
CA ASP A 82 23.39 2.03 -19.19
C ASP A 82 24.37 2.24 -18.03
N GLY A 83 25.55 2.73 -18.36
CA GLY A 83 26.43 3.44 -17.44
C GLY A 83 26.03 4.92 -17.33
N ASP A 84 24.73 5.22 -17.20
CA ASP A 84 24.23 6.58 -17.05
C ASP A 84 23.71 6.82 -15.62
N GLU A 85 24.22 7.89 -15.05
CA GLU A 85 24.41 8.18 -13.62
C GLU A 85 23.13 8.68 -12.92
N SER A 86 21.98 8.68 -13.60
CA SER A 86 20.78 9.43 -13.16
C SER A 86 19.67 8.58 -12.54
N SER A 87 19.76 7.25 -12.53
CA SER A 87 18.78 6.39 -11.85
C SER A 87 19.48 5.68 -10.70
N SER A 88 19.18 6.12 -9.49
CA SER A 88 19.65 5.57 -8.21
C SER A 88 19.81 4.04 -8.22
N GLU A 89 21.08 3.64 -8.33
CA GLU A 89 21.76 2.74 -7.39
C GLU A 89 21.32 1.28 -7.37
N VAL A 90 21.80 0.47 -8.33
CA VAL A 90 22.63 -0.72 -8.01
C VAL A 90 23.55 -1.03 -9.19
N VAL A 91 24.84 -0.68 -9.11
CA VAL A 91 25.86 -1.30 -9.98
C VAL A 91 25.99 -2.74 -9.51
N LEU A 92 25.26 -3.65 -10.16
CA LEU A 92 25.22 -5.05 -9.77
C LEU A 92 26.55 -5.72 -10.13
N GLU A 93 27.26 -6.17 -9.11
CA GLU A 93 28.38 -7.09 -9.21
C GLU A 93 28.07 -8.25 -10.19
N PRO A 94 29.05 -8.75 -10.96
CA PRO A 94 28.81 -9.78 -11.98
C PRO A 94 28.04 -11.00 -11.45
N TRP A 95 28.36 -11.46 -10.23
CA TRP A 95 27.68 -12.59 -9.60
C TRP A 95 26.18 -12.33 -9.36
N ARG A 96 25.82 -11.10 -8.97
CA ARG A 96 24.43 -10.67 -8.73
C ARG A 96 23.61 -10.65 -10.03
N ARG A 97 24.23 -10.36 -11.17
CA ARG A 97 23.58 -10.39 -12.49
C ARG A 97 23.19 -11.81 -12.89
N TRP A 98 24.08 -12.77 -12.65
CA TRP A 98 23.81 -14.18 -12.88
C TRP A 98 22.66 -14.68 -11.99
N LEU A 99 22.62 -14.27 -10.73
CA LEU A 99 21.50 -14.57 -9.82
C LEU A 99 20.18 -13.98 -10.34
N LEU A 100 20.17 -12.73 -10.78
CA LEU A 100 18.96 -12.10 -11.32
C LEU A 100 18.48 -12.78 -12.61
N PHE A 101 19.40 -13.17 -13.49
CA PHE A 101 19.04 -13.91 -14.69
C PHE A 101 18.40 -15.25 -14.35
N LEU A 102 19.01 -16.00 -13.43
CA LEU A 102 18.47 -17.28 -12.97
C LEU A 102 17.12 -17.10 -12.25
N LEU A 103 16.96 -16.04 -11.48
CA LEU A 103 15.71 -15.69 -10.81
C LEU A 103 14.60 -15.38 -11.81
N GLY A 104 14.90 -14.58 -12.84
CA GLY A 104 13.96 -14.25 -13.91
C GLY A 104 13.53 -15.48 -14.69
N LEU A 105 14.48 -16.37 -14.99
CA LEU A 105 14.18 -17.66 -15.62
C LEU A 105 13.31 -18.53 -14.72
N LEU A 106 13.59 -18.58 -13.43
CA LEU A 106 12.81 -19.30 -12.44
C LEU A 106 11.37 -18.78 -12.38
N HIS A 107 11.17 -17.46 -12.28
CA HIS A 107 9.84 -16.85 -12.29
C HIS A 107 9.08 -17.12 -13.60
N LEU A 108 9.77 -17.10 -14.74
CA LEU A 108 9.17 -17.44 -16.03
C LEU A 108 8.70 -18.89 -16.07
N PHE A 109 9.53 -19.84 -15.62
CA PHE A 109 9.17 -21.25 -15.57
C PHE A 109 8.04 -21.53 -14.57
N ILE A 110 8.05 -20.86 -13.41
CA ILE A 110 6.96 -20.94 -12.43
C ILE A 110 5.66 -20.44 -13.05
N GLY A 111 5.68 -19.29 -13.73
CA GLY A 111 4.50 -18.72 -14.36
C GLY A 111 3.94 -19.59 -15.48
N ILE A 112 4.80 -20.09 -16.38
CA ILE A 112 4.38 -21.01 -17.46
C ILE A 112 3.86 -22.33 -16.87
N GLY A 113 4.56 -22.91 -15.89
CA GLY A 113 4.12 -24.12 -15.19
C GLY A 113 2.76 -23.94 -14.52
N SER A 114 2.50 -22.75 -13.98
CA SER A 114 1.21 -22.39 -13.39
C SER A 114 0.05 -22.36 -14.38
N LEU A 115 0.29 -22.00 -15.64
CA LEU A 115 -0.74 -22.03 -16.68
C LEU A 115 -1.06 -23.45 -17.14
N MET A 116 -0.06 -24.32 -17.18
CA MET A 116 -0.21 -25.71 -17.64
C MET A 116 -0.89 -26.60 -16.59
N TRP A 117 -0.59 -26.38 -15.30
CA TRP A 117 -1.12 -27.19 -14.19
C TRP A 117 -1.72 -26.34 -13.07
N PRO A 118 -2.87 -25.68 -13.31
CA PRO A 118 -3.46 -24.77 -12.34
C PRO A 118 -3.80 -25.46 -11.01
N GLY A 119 -4.22 -26.73 -11.03
CA GLY A 119 -4.52 -27.49 -9.81
C GLY A 119 -3.29 -27.81 -8.97
N VAL A 120 -2.14 -28.07 -9.60
CA VAL A 120 -0.88 -28.32 -8.88
C VAL A 120 -0.36 -27.01 -8.30
N THR A 121 -0.44 -25.92 -9.07
CA THR A 121 0.01 -24.61 -8.59
C THR A 121 -0.86 -24.07 -7.46
N ALA A 122 -2.17 -24.31 -7.48
CA ALA A 122 -3.03 -23.97 -6.34
C ALA A 122 -2.55 -24.65 -5.04
N ASN A 123 -2.16 -25.94 -5.11
CA ASN A 123 -1.58 -26.64 -3.97
C ASN A 123 -0.20 -26.11 -3.58
N PHE A 124 0.63 -25.75 -4.55
CA PHE A 124 1.92 -25.13 -4.27
C PHE A 124 1.75 -23.79 -3.54
N ILE A 125 0.85 -22.92 -4.02
CA ILE A 125 0.52 -21.64 -3.39
C ILE A 125 0.00 -21.85 -1.97
N LEU A 126 -0.90 -22.83 -1.75
CA LEU A 126 -1.36 -23.20 -0.41
C LEU A 126 -0.19 -23.49 0.53
N ASN A 127 0.75 -24.32 0.09
CA ASN A 127 1.90 -24.71 0.92
C ASN A 127 2.84 -23.53 1.21
N VAL A 128 3.05 -22.65 0.24
CA VAL A 128 3.82 -21.41 0.42
C VAL A 128 3.14 -20.50 1.43
N VAL A 129 1.82 -20.31 1.32
CA VAL A 129 1.03 -19.50 2.27
C VAL A 129 1.05 -20.11 3.67
N ALA A 130 0.95 -21.44 3.79
CA ALA A 130 1.03 -22.13 5.07
C ALA A 130 2.42 -21.95 5.73
N ALA A 131 3.50 -22.10 4.95
CA ALA A 131 4.86 -21.86 5.43
C ALA A 131 5.03 -20.41 5.90
N TRP A 132 4.53 -19.46 5.10
CA TRP A 132 4.61 -18.04 5.38
C TRP A 132 3.84 -17.68 6.66
N ALA A 133 2.63 -18.22 6.84
CA ALA A 133 1.82 -18.02 8.04
C ALA A 133 2.55 -18.50 9.30
N VAL A 134 3.18 -19.69 9.26
CA VAL A 134 3.99 -20.18 10.39
C VAL A 134 5.19 -19.29 10.63
N LEU A 135 5.91 -18.88 9.58
CA LEU A 135 7.10 -18.04 9.70
C LEU A 135 6.78 -16.70 10.35
N ILE A 136 5.80 -15.97 9.81
CA ILE A 136 5.35 -14.68 10.33
C ILE A 136 4.77 -14.83 11.73
N GLY A 137 3.95 -15.87 11.96
CA GLY A 137 3.35 -16.10 13.26
C GLY A 137 4.40 -16.33 14.35
N CYS A 138 5.44 -17.12 14.05
CA CYS A 138 6.58 -17.29 14.95
C CYS A 138 7.31 -15.96 15.19
N THR A 139 7.57 -15.17 14.14
CA THR A 139 8.21 -13.85 14.27
C THR A 139 7.38 -12.90 15.13
N GLU A 140 6.06 -12.85 14.95
CA GLU A 140 5.17 -11.99 15.75
C GLU A 140 5.11 -12.41 17.22
N VAL A 141 5.10 -13.71 17.51
CA VAL A 141 5.21 -14.20 18.90
C VAL A 141 6.53 -13.75 19.52
N LEU A 142 7.65 -13.86 18.79
CA LEU A 142 8.95 -13.38 19.28
C LEU A 142 8.97 -11.86 19.53
N ILE A 143 8.43 -11.08 18.59
CA ILE A 143 8.31 -9.62 18.72
C ILE A 143 7.44 -9.27 19.93
N GLY A 144 6.29 -9.92 20.08
CA GLY A 144 5.36 -9.68 21.17
C GLY A 144 5.92 -10.06 22.54
N CYS A 145 6.70 -11.13 22.63
CA CYS A 145 7.43 -11.50 23.86
C CYS A 145 8.49 -10.47 24.26
N ASN A 146 9.09 -9.77 23.30
CA ASN A 146 10.11 -8.75 23.55
C ASN A 146 9.51 -7.34 23.74
N ALA A 147 8.23 -7.16 23.40
CA ALA A 147 7.49 -5.92 23.60
C ALA A 147 7.12 -5.77 25.09
N ARG A 148 7.38 -4.58 25.65
CA ARG A 148 7.14 -4.25 27.07
C ARG A 148 5.84 -3.46 27.29
N ASP A 149 5.06 -3.27 26.24
CA ASP A 149 3.82 -2.51 26.23
C ASP A 149 2.60 -3.41 25.97
N SER A 150 1.39 -2.85 26.09
CA SER A 150 0.13 -3.57 25.88
C SER A 150 -0.03 -4.10 24.45
N ILE A 151 0.70 -3.52 23.49
CA ILE A 151 0.70 -3.92 22.07
C ILE A 151 1.32 -5.31 21.92
N GLY A 152 2.32 -5.67 22.75
CA GLY A 152 2.95 -6.98 22.75
C GLY A 152 1.97 -8.15 22.87
N TRP A 153 0.92 -8.01 23.69
CA TRP A 153 -0.13 -9.04 23.85
C TRP A 153 -0.92 -9.26 22.55
N GLY A 154 -1.22 -8.18 21.83
CA GLY A 154 -1.88 -8.27 20.52
C GLY A 154 -1.05 -9.07 19.53
N ASN A 155 0.27 -8.80 19.48
CA ASN A 155 1.19 -9.49 18.58
C ASN A 155 1.36 -10.97 18.95
N ILE A 156 1.40 -11.32 20.24
CA ILE A 156 1.47 -12.73 20.66
C ILE A 156 0.22 -13.48 20.21
N ILE A 157 -0.97 -12.91 20.43
CA ILE A 157 -2.23 -13.55 20.05
C ILE A 157 -2.31 -13.70 18.54
N ASN A 158 -2.01 -12.64 17.79
CA ASN A 158 -2.03 -12.69 16.32
C ASN A 158 -1.04 -13.72 15.77
N GLY A 159 0.19 -13.72 16.30
CA GLY A 159 1.21 -14.66 15.90
C GLY A 159 0.83 -16.11 16.21
N PHE A 160 0.23 -16.36 17.38
CA PHE A 160 -0.26 -17.68 17.75
C PHE A 160 -1.39 -18.15 16.82
N VAL A 161 -2.33 -17.25 16.47
CA VAL A 161 -3.39 -17.53 15.49
C VAL A 161 -2.79 -17.87 14.11
N MET A 162 -1.80 -17.11 13.65
CA MET A 162 -1.08 -17.37 12.40
C MET A 162 -0.36 -18.73 12.38
N VAL A 163 0.32 -19.10 13.48
CA VAL A 163 0.97 -20.42 13.60
C VAL A 163 -0.06 -21.54 13.57
N ILE A 164 -1.16 -21.42 14.31
CA ILE A 164 -2.25 -22.41 14.29
C ILE A 164 -2.84 -22.53 12.89
N LEU A 165 -3.08 -21.40 12.21
CA LEU A 165 -3.61 -21.39 10.85
C LEU A 165 -2.66 -22.13 9.90
N GLY A 166 -1.37 -21.80 9.90
CA GLY A 166 -0.39 -22.47 9.06
C GLY A 166 -0.28 -23.97 9.35
N ALA A 167 -0.23 -24.35 10.62
CA ALA A 167 -0.21 -25.77 11.02
C ALA A 167 -1.48 -26.52 10.62
N PHE A 168 -2.65 -25.88 10.74
CA PHE A 168 -3.93 -26.42 10.32
C PHE A 168 -3.96 -26.64 8.79
N LEU A 169 -3.47 -25.69 8.00
CA LEU A 169 -3.39 -25.82 6.54
C LEU A 169 -2.48 -26.98 6.10
N TYR A 170 -1.44 -27.32 6.87
CA TYR A 170 -0.61 -28.50 6.61
C TYR A 170 -1.24 -29.82 7.05
N ALA A 171 -2.07 -29.80 8.10
CA ALA A 171 -2.68 -31.00 8.66
C ALA A 171 -3.90 -31.48 7.85
N VAL A 172 -4.57 -30.57 7.17
CA VAL A 172 -5.81 -30.82 6.42
C VAL A 172 -5.51 -31.24 4.98
N SER A 173 -6.47 -31.90 4.32
CA SER A 173 -6.31 -32.25 2.91
C SER A 173 -6.04 -31.00 2.05
N PRO A 174 -5.17 -31.06 1.03
CA PRO A 174 -4.81 -29.87 0.25
C PRO A 174 -6.02 -29.17 -0.40
N ALA A 175 -7.03 -29.94 -0.81
CA ALA A 175 -8.26 -29.39 -1.39
C ALA A 175 -9.08 -28.58 -0.37
N GLU A 176 -9.21 -29.08 0.86
CA GLU A 176 -9.92 -28.38 1.93
C GLU A 176 -9.12 -27.19 2.46
N GLY A 177 -7.79 -27.30 2.51
CA GLY A 177 -6.90 -26.18 2.89
C GLY A 177 -7.01 -25.00 1.93
N ILE A 178 -7.06 -25.27 0.61
CA ILE A 178 -7.31 -24.22 -0.39
C ILE A 178 -8.67 -23.55 -0.17
N LEU A 179 -9.72 -24.34 0.07
CA LEU A 179 -11.06 -23.80 0.31
C LEU A 179 -11.11 -22.93 1.57
N ALA A 180 -10.48 -23.38 2.65
CA ALA A 180 -10.37 -22.63 3.89
C ALA A 180 -9.65 -21.29 3.68
N LEU A 181 -8.55 -21.28 2.92
CA LEU A 181 -7.85 -20.04 2.56
C LEU A 181 -8.75 -19.09 1.76
N ILE A 182 -9.45 -19.58 0.75
CA ILE A 182 -10.33 -18.75 -0.08
C ILE A 182 -11.42 -18.11 0.78
N TRP A 183 -12.03 -18.86 1.70
CA TRP A 183 -13.00 -18.30 2.63
C TRP A 183 -12.39 -17.30 3.61
N ALA A 184 -11.21 -17.58 4.15
CA ALA A 184 -10.51 -16.66 5.02
C ALA A 184 -10.22 -15.33 4.30
N PHE A 185 -9.62 -15.38 3.10
CA PHE A 185 -9.41 -14.20 2.27
C PHE A 185 -10.71 -13.53 1.84
N GLY A 186 -11.79 -14.30 1.66
CA GLY A 186 -13.12 -13.79 1.36
C GLY A 186 -13.67 -12.91 2.48
N VAL A 187 -13.68 -13.44 3.71
CA VAL A 187 -14.12 -12.71 4.91
C VAL A 187 -13.22 -11.51 5.17
N LEU A 188 -11.89 -11.69 5.10
CA LEU A 188 -10.94 -10.59 5.29
C LEU A 188 -11.09 -9.50 4.23
N GLY A 189 -11.36 -9.87 2.97
CA GLY A 189 -11.62 -8.93 1.89
C GLY A 189 -12.89 -8.11 2.12
N LEU A 190 -13.96 -8.72 2.64
CA LEU A 190 -15.18 -8.00 3.02
C LEU A 190 -14.92 -7.02 4.17
N ILE A 191 -14.24 -7.46 5.22
CA ILE A 191 -13.95 -6.63 6.40
C ILE A 191 -13.03 -5.47 6.00
N GLY A 192 -11.90 -5.77 5.34
CA GLY A 192 -10.93 -4.77 4.89
C GLY A 192 -11.55 -3.79 3.89
N GLY A 193 -12.33 -4.28 2.93
CA GLY A 193 -13.02 -3.43 1.97
C GLY A 193 -14.06 -2.50 2.63
N PHE A 194 -14.78 -2.99 3.64
CA PHE A 194 -15.66 -2.15 4.45
C PHE A 194 -14.90 -1.03 5.18
N PHE A 195 -13.76 -1.34 5.82
CA PHE A 195 -12.92 -0.33 6.48
C PHE A 195 -12.33 0.68 5.48
N LEU A 196 -11.95 0.25 4.29
CA LEU A 196 -11.47 1.14 3.23
C LEU A 196 -12.56 2.09 2.73
N LEU A 197 -13.80 1.60 2.57
CA LEU A 197 -14.94 2.46 2.25
C LEU A 197 -15.22 3.48 3.35
N LEU A 198 -15.14 3.07 4.62
CA LEU A 198 -15.27 4.00 5.74
C LEU A 198 -14.19 5.07 5.73
N SER A 199 -12.94 4.67 5.50
CA SER A 199 -11.80 5.58 5.36
C SER A 199 -12.03 6.58 4.22
N ALA A 200 -12.48 6.11 3.05
CA ALA A 200 -12.78 6.96 1.91
C ALA A 200 -13.85 8.02 2.21
N VAL A 201 -14.93 7.63 2.90
CA VAL A 201 -15.98 8.58 3.31
C VAL A 201 -15.44 9.62 4.28
N TRP A 202 -14.60 9.19 5.22
CA TRP A 202 -14.02 10.08 6.21
C TRP A 202 -13.05 11.09 5.60
N THR A 203 -12.18 10.66 4.69
CA THR A 203 -11.27 11.55 3.95
C THR A 203 -12.05 12.56 3.10
N ARG A 204 -13.07 12.10 2.36
CA ARG A 204 -13.93 12.99 1.56
C ARG A 204 -14.64 14.03 2.41
N ARG A 205 -15.02 13.70 3.65
CA ARG A 205 -15.65 14.67 4.57
C ARG A 205 -14.68 15.77 4.99
N ARG A 206 -13.39 15.48 5.14
CA ARG A 206 -12.37 16.48 5.49
C ARG A 206 -12.14 17.47 4.36
N GLU A 207 -12.00 16.98 3.14
CA GLU A 207 -11.85 17.83 1.95
C GLU A 207 -13.02 18.82 1.79
N LEU A 208 -14.26 18.34 2.01
CA LEU A 208 -15.44 19.20 1.92
C LEU A 208 -15.50 20.29 3.00
N GLN A 209 -14.95 20.01 4.20
CA GLN A 209 -14.87 21.00 5.28
C GLN A 209 -13.88 22.12 4.95
N GLU A 210 -12.71 21.78 4.42
CA GLU A 210 -11.68 22.74 4.02
C GLU A 210 -12.15 23.64 2.87
N LEU A 211 -12.86 23.09 1.89
CA LEU A 211 -13.45 23.87 0.80
C LEU A 211 -14.54 24.83 1.31
N ASN A 212 -15.36 24.38 2.26
CA ASN A 212 -16.39 25.22 2.84
C ASN A 212 -15.80 26.35 3.71
N SER A 213 -14.78 26.07 4.53
CA SER A 213 -14.12 27.10 5.33
C SER A 213 -13.39 28.13 4.45
N SER A 214 -12.75 27.70 3.37
CA SER A 214 -12.08 28.60 2.42
C SER A 214 -13.09 29.47 1.67
N SER A 215 -14.25 28.90 1.31
CA SER A 215 -15.33 29.67 0.68
C SER A 215 -15.90 30.73 1.65
N GLN A 216 -16.05 30.38 2.93
CA GLN A 216 -16.50 31.31 3.97
C GLN A 216 -15.49 32.42 4.24
N SER A 217 -14.18 32.13 4.27
CA SER A 217 -13.15 33.15 4.46
C SER A 217 -13.12 34.14 3.30
N ILE A 218 -13.20 33.65 2.05
CA ILE A 218 -13.25 34.50 0.86
C ILE A 218 -14.48 35.42 0.89
N GLN A 219 -15.66 34.87 1.22
CA GLN A 219 -16.89 35.67 1.35
C GLN A 219 -16.80 36.72 2.45
N SER A 220 -16.20 36.38 3.60
CA SER A 220 -16.02 37.35 4.69
C SER A 220 -15.06 38.48 4.31
N GLU A 221 -13.98 38.17 3.59
CA GLU A 221 -12.99 39.15 3.16
C GLU A 221 -13.54 40.07 2.06
N GLU A 222 -14.35 39.52 1.15
CA GLU A 222 -15.10 40.29 0.15
C GLU A 222 -16.11 41.25 0.81
N SER A 223 -16.88 40.77 1.80
CA SER A 223 -17.83 41.61 2.54
C SER A 223 -17.13 42.74 3.30
N GLU A 224 -16.05 42.43 4.03
CA GLU A 224 -15.26 43.46 4.72
C GLU A 224 -14.64 44.46 3.73
N GLY A 225 -14.19 43.99 2.57
CA GLY A 225 -13.67 44.84 1.50
C GLY A 225 -14.70 45.85 1.01
N ILE A 226 -15.94 45.40 0.76
CA ILE A 226 -17.06 46.26 0.34
C ILE A 226 -17.38 47.31 1.42
N ASP A 227 -17.42 46.90 2.68
CA ASP A 227 -17.68 47.82 3.80
C ASP A 227 -16.59 48.90 3.94
N ARG A 228 -15.32 48.51 3.78
CA ARG A 228 -14.19 49.46 3.80
C ARG A 228 -14.27 50.47 2.65
N LEU A 229 -14.67 50.03 1.45
CA LEU A 229 -14.86 50.91 0.30
C LEU A 229 -16.02 51.89 0.54
N SER A 230 -17.15 51.43 1.09
CA SER A 230 -18.29 52.26 1.45
C SER A 230 -17.94 53.33 2.50
N GLN A 231 -17.20 52.97 3.56
CA GLN A 231 -16.72 53.94 4.56
C GLN A 231 -15.73 54.95 3.97
N ARG A 232 -14.86 54.51 3.05
CA ARG A 232 -13.92 55.40 2.35
C ARG A 232 -14.66 56.42 1.48
N ASP A 233 -15.70 56.00 0.78
CA ASP A 233 -16.51 56.91 -0.06
C ASP A 233 -17.29 57.92 0.81
N GLN A 234 -17.92 57.46 1.89
CA GLN A 234 -18.60 58.34 2.85
C GLN A 234 -17.67 59.37 3.51
N SER A 235 -16.43 58.97 3.83
CA SER A 235 -15.43 59.89 4.38
C SER A 235 -14.87 60.87 3.33
N ALA A 236 -14.76 60.44 2.08
CA ALA A 236 -14.38 61.33 0.97
C ALA A 236 -15.44 62.40 0.70
N VAL A 237 -16.72 62.02 0.66
CA VAL A 237 -17.84 62.97 0.52
C VAL A 237 -17.88 63.96 1.69
N ARG A 238 -17.74 63.48 2.93
CA ARG A 238 -17.74 64.35 4.12
C ARG A 238 -16.66 65.42 4.12
N ASN A 239 -15.49 65.15 3.53
CA ASN A 239 -14.38 66.11 3.46
C ASN A 239 -14.55 67.19 2.37
N ILE A 240 -15.52 67.06 1.46
CA ILE A 240 -15.78 68.06 0.41
C ILE A 240 -16.74 69.16 0.90
N ASP A 241 -17.55 68.88 1.92
CA ASP A 241 -18.56 69.80 2.48
C ASP A 241 -18.02 70.72 3.61
N VAL A 242 -16.71 70.73 3.86
CA VAL A 242 -16.01 71.57 4.86
C VAL A 242 -15.10 72.57 4.16
#